data_AF-A0A135L7Y3-F1
#
_entry.id   AF-A0A135L7Y3-F1
#
_cell.length_a   1.000
_cell.length_b   1.000
_cell.length_c   1.000
_cell.angle_alpha   90.00
_cell.angle_beta   90.00
_cell.angle_gamma   90.00
#
_symmetry.space_group_name_H-M   'P 1'
#
loop_
_entity.id
_entity.type
_entity.pdbx_description
1 polymer ?
#
loop_
_entity_poly.entity_id
_entity_poly.type
_entity_poly.pdbx_seq_one_letter_code
_entity_poly.pdbx_strand_id
1 'polypeptide(L)'
;MEKGENKFKFSLTKKFVTGISMLSFITYGTSAFFIIVLKDSILNRMPFLTFELFVILTLILGVAWTIFFGYVASRILTKPLIELEQSARIAATGDLSRDVKVVKSDDELRALGIAFNQMLTNLRLMVRDINGNFELTNNNVEELILASEQSANSAENISRTIEEIAKGAERQAIATNATVESLTQINRLSEEVKQKANQTKNHSHYMEQVIKESIEVVHSLVEGLHHIANANQESIDLVKRLEKNAGEISTITEVVGNIAEQTNLLALNASIEAARAGEHGRGFAVVANEVRKLADQSTKAVQNISSIIGQMQQEVHNVVRKISEQVELATSESNRGEKTKQSLASIGESVNQVVFSIEEITKLIEKQFQHIQETLSEAQNMAAVAEETSAGAQQVAATTEEQTAAMEEIAATVQQLRDSAYHLKELIEKFRV
;
A
#
# COMPACT_ATOMS: atom_id res chain seq x y z
N MET A 1 -34.61 20.86 64.66
CA MET A 1 -34.60 22.04 65.56
C MET A 1 -35.80 22.87 65.13
N GLU A 2 -36.84 23.16 65.92
CA GLU A 2 -36.99 23.32 67.36
C GLU A 2 -38.47 22.99 67.67
N LYS A 3 -38.76 22.00 68.52
CA LYS A 3 -40.08 21.87 69.16
C LYS A 3 -40.12 22.91 70.29
N GLY A 4 -40.23 24.17 69.92
CA GLY A 4 -40.58 25.23 70.86
C GLY A 4 -42.09 25.22 71.02
N GLU A 5 -42.61 24.76 72.16
CA GLU A 5 -43.90 25.23 72.62
C GLU A 5 -43.80 26.77 72.68
N ASN A 6 -44.41 27.47 71.73
CA ASN A 6 -44.44 28.93 71.72
C ASN A 6 -45.19 29.40 72.97
N LYS A 7 -44.47 29.59 74.07
CA LYS A 7 -44.99 30.21 75.30
C LYS A 7 -45.12 31.70 75.04
N PHE A 8 -46.24 32.09 74.47
CA PHE A 8 -46.61 33.49 74.31
C PHE A 8 -46.72 34.16 75.67
N LYS A 9 -46.13 35.36 75.84
CA LYS A 9 -46.29 36.14 77.08
C LYS A 9 -47.77 36.42 77.36
N PHE A 10 -48.56 36.61 76.31
CA PHE A 10 -50.00 36.85 76.42
C PHE A 10 -50.76 36.29 75.21
N SER A 11 -51.08 34.98 75.27
CA SER A 11 -51.81 34.28 74.19
C SER A 11 -53.17 34.90 73.90
N LEU A 12 -53.68 34.67 72.70
CA LEU A 12 -55.01 35.09 72.25
C LEU A 12 -56.09 34.56 73.19
N THR A 13 -55.97 33.29 73.63
CA THR A 13 -56.85 32.69 74.64
C THR A 13 -56.77 33.43 75.98
N LYS A 14 -55.56 33.76 76.47
CA LYS A 14 -55.39 34.56 77.68
C LYS A 14 -55.96 35.97 77.51
N LYS A 15 -55.82 36.60 76.35
CA LYS A 15 -56.42 37.90 76.01
C LYS A 15 -57.95 37.87 76.00
N PHE A 16 -58.54 36.83 75.42
CA PHE A 16 -59.98 36.63 75.45
C PHE A 16 -60.46 36.43 76.88
N VAL A 17 -59.84 35.51 77.64
CA VAL A 17 -60.25 35.22 79.02
C VAL A 17 -60.07 36.44 79.92
N THR A 18 -58.91 37.11 79.88
CA THR A 18 -58.66 38.31 80.69
C THR A 18 -59.51 39.50 80.24
N GLY A 19 -59.71 39.68 78.93
CA GLY A 19 -60.55 40.74 78.37
C GLY A 19 -62.02 40.55 78.73
N ILE A 20 -62.56 39.35 78.59
CA ILE A 20 -63.93 39.00 78.98
C ILE A 20 -64.09 39.09 80.51
N SER A 21 -63.11 38.63 81.29
CA SER A 21 -63.16 38.72 82.76
C SER A 21 -63.08 40.17 83.24
N MET A 22 -62.21 40.99 82.65
CA MET A 22 -62.08 42.42 82.95
C MET A 22 -63.34 43.19 82.53
N LEU A 23 -63.88 42.90 81.36
CA LEU A 23 -65.15 43.45 80.89
C LEU A 23 -66.30 43.06 81.82
N SER A 24 -66.41 41.78 82.19
CA SER A 24 -67.42 41.29 83.13
C SER A 24 -67.27 41.94 84.51
N PHE A 25 -66.05 42.07 85.02
CA PHE A 25 -65.77 42.74 86.30
C PHE A 25 -66.14 44.22 86.26
N ILE A 26 -65.83 44.94 85.18
CA ILE A 26 -66.24 46.34 84.99
C ILE A 26 -67.76 46.44 84.84
N THR A 27 -68.39 45.63 83.99
CA THR A 27 -69.83 45.70 83.74
C THR A 27 -70.64 45.34 84.98
N TYR A 28 -70.32 44.23 85.67
CA TYR A 28 -71.00 43.85 86.91
C TYR A 28 -70.63 44.77 88.07
N GLY A 29 -69.37 45.18 88.19
CA GLY A 29 -68.91 46.09 89.26
C GLY A 29 -69.50 47.48 89.14
N THR A 30 -69.56 48.06 87.93
CA THR A 30 -70.23 49.34 87.69
C THR A 30 -71.74 49.21 87.93
N SER A 31 -72.39 48.15 87.42
CA SER A 31 -73.82 47.93 87.68
C SER A 31 -74.11 47.81 89.18
N ALA A 32 -73.30 47.06 89.94
CA ALA A 32 -73.42 46.94 91.39
C ALA A 32 -73.18 48.28 92.10
N PHE A 33 -72.19 49.08 91.67
CA PHE A 33 -71.93 50.39 92.24
C PHE A 33 -73.10 51.37 92.01
N PHE A 34 -73.68 51.40 90.82
CA PHE A 34 -74.85 52.23 90.53
C PHE A 34 -76.09 51.79 91.32
N ILE A 35 -76.34 50.48 91.43
CA ILE A 35 -77.52 49.91 92.10
C ILE A 35 -77.42 49.95 93.64
N ILE A 36 -76.23 49.76 94.21
CA ILE A 36 -76.04 49.65 95.67
C ILE A 36 -75.61 50.98 96.28
N VAL A 37 -74.69 51.72 95.63
CA VAL A 37 -74.06 52.92 96.23
C VAL A 37 -74.69 54.22 95.74
N LEU A 38 -74.86 54.39 94.42
CA LEU A 38 -75.39 55.64 93.86
C LEU A 38 -76.91 55.75 93.89
N LYS A 39 -77.62 54.63 94.08
CA LYS A 39 -79.08 54.53 94.14
C LYS A 39 -79.70 55.62 95.02
N ASP A 40 -79.29 55.71 96.28
CA ASP A 40 -79.93 56.60 97.25
C ASP A 40 -79.64 58.08 96.96
N SER A 41 -78.49 58.39 96.34
CA SER A 41 -78.15 59.77 95.92
C SER A 41 -78.87 60.22 94.65
N ILE A 42 -79.13 59.29 93.71
CA ILE A 42 -79.81 59.61 92.44
C ILE A 42 -81.33 59.63 92.60
N LEU A 43 -81.93 58.61 93.23
CA LEU A 43 -83.39 58.54 93.39
C LEU A 43 -83.93 59.72 94.24
N ASN A 44 -83.18 60.18 95.24
CA ASN A 44 -83.57 61.35 96.04
C ASN A 44 -83.51 62.69 95.27
N ARG A 45 -82.73 62.77 94.18
CA ARG A 45 -82.63 63.96 93.33
C ARG A 45 -83.60 63.94 92.14
N MET A 46 -84.17 62.79 91.80
CA MET A 46 -85.04 62.59 90.64
C MET A 46 -86.32 61.81 91.05
N PRO A 47 -87.36 62.47 91.59
CA PRO A 47 -88.55 61.81 92.15
C PRO A 47 -89.43 61.09 91.11
N PHE A 48 -89.15 61.25 89.81
CA PHE A 48 -89.86 60.59 88.71
C PHE A 48 -89.27 59.21 88.34
N LEU A 49 -88.10 58.85 88.87
CA LEU A 49 -87.46 57.56 88.60
C LEU A 49 -87.86 56.54 89.67
N THR A 50 -88.67 55.55 89.29
CA THR A 50 -88.95 54.39 90.14
C THR A 50 -87.73 53.48 90.22
N PHE A 51 -87.61 52.74 91.32
CA PHE A 51 -86.51 51.80 91.54
C PHE A 51 -86.36 50.79 90.40
N GLU A 52 -87.48 50.26 89.88
CA GLU A 52 -87.47 49.31 88.76
C GLU A 52 -86.92 49.94 87.48
N LEU A 53 -87.27 51.21 87.18
CA LEU A 53 -86.78 51.91 85.99
C LEU A 53 -85.27 52.20 86.07
N PHE A 54 -84.75 52.53 87.25
CA PHE A 54 -83.31 52.79 87.46
C PHE A 54 -82.46 51.53 87.27
N VAL A 55 -82.92 50.38 87.78
CA VAL A 55 -82.24 49.09 87.58
C VAL A 55 -82.23 48.70 86.11
N ILE A 56 -83.35 48.85 85.41
CA ILE A 56 -83.45 48.56 83.97
C ILE A 56 -82.49 49.44 83.15
N LEU A 57 -82.45 50.76 83.41
CA LEU A 57 -81.54 51.68 82.72
C LEU A 57 -80.05 51.35 82.95
N THR A 58 -79.69 50.96 84.17
CA THR A 58 -78.31 50.57 84.51
C THR A 58 -77.91 49.29 83.80
N LEU A 59 -78.80 48.29 83.74
CA LEU A 59 -78.56 47.05 82.99
C LEU A 59 -78.46 47.29 81.48
N ILE A 60 -79.30 48.16 80.91
CA ILE A 60 -79.20 48.57 79.49
C ILE A 60 -77.85 49.23 79.21
N LEU A 61 -77.38 50.12 80.10
CA LEU A 61 -76.07 50.74 79.96
C LEU A 61 -74.95 49.69 80.03
N GLY A 62 -75.07 48.72 80.94
CA GLY A 62 -74.15 47.57 81.04
C GLY A 62 -74.07 46.78 79.74
N VAL A 63 -75.21 46.46 79.14
CA VAL A 63 -75.29 45.79 77.83
C VAL A 63 -74.66 46.65 76.73
N ALA A 64 -74.92 47.96 76.71
CA ALA A 64 -74.33 48.88 75.74
C ALA A 64 -72.80 48.93 75.84
N TRP A 65 -72.24 48.93 77.05
CA TRP A 65 -70.79 48.86 77.28
C TRP A 65 -70.18 47.54 76.81
N THR A 66 -70.86 46.42 77.07
CA THR A 66 -70.41 45.10 76.60
C THR A 66 -70.39 45.03 75.07
N ILE A 67 -71.41 45.56 74.40
CA ILE A 67 -71.46 45.63 72.92
C ILE A 67 -70.33 46.52 72.39
N PHE A 68 -70.11 47.69 72.98
CA PHE A 68 -69.05 48.62 72.56
C PHE A 68 -67.65 48.01 72.67
N PHE A 69 -67.29 47.48 73.85
CA PHE A 69 -65.98 46.85 74.05
C PHE A 69 -65.83 45.55 73.27
N GLY A 70 -66.91 44.77 73.11
CA GLY A 70 -66.93 43.59 72.24
C GLY A 70 -66.64 43.95 70.78
N TYR A 71 -67.23 45.03 70.28
CA TYR A 71 -66.96 45.53 68.93
C TYR A 71 -65.50 46.01 68.76
N VAL A 72 -64.97 46.76 69.73
CA VAL A 72 -63.57 47.23 69.71
C VAL A 72 -62.59 46.05 69.76
N ALA A 73 -62.79 45.10 70.68
CA ALA A 73 -61.97 43.91 70.80
C ALA A 73 -62.06 43.04 69.53
N SER A 74 -63.26 42.85 68.99
CA SER A 74 -63.45 42.16 67.71
C SER A 74 -62.65 42.84 66.60
N ARG A 75 -62.72 44.17 66.47
CA ARG A 75 -62.02 44.89 65.41
C ARG A 75 -60.50 44.83 65.53
N ILE A 76 -59.95 44.82 66.75
CA ILE A 76 -58.51 44.70 66.99
C ILE A 76 -58.00 43.30 66.60
N LEU A 77 -58.81 42.26 66.80
CA LEU A 77 -58.42 40.86 66.54
C LEU A 77 -58.72 40.40 65.11
N THR A 78 -59.83 40.84 64.51
CA THR A 78 -60.22 40.44 63.15
C THR A 78 -59.45 41.19 62.08
N LYS A 79 -59.04 42.45 62.31
CA LYS A 79 -58.32 43.23 61.30
C LYS A 79 -57.01 42.56 60.84
N PRO A 80 -56.11 42.07 61.73
CA PRO A 80 -54.92 41.34 61.30
C PRO A 80 -55.22 40.03 60.55
N LEU A 81 -56.31 39.35 60.90
CA LEU A 81 -56.74 38.13 60.20
C LEU A 81 -57.23 38.43 58.78
N ILE A 82 -57.97 39.54 58.60
CA ILE A 82 -58.42 40.00 57.28
C ILE A 82 -57.21 40.43 56.42
N GLU A 83 -56.23 41.14 57.00
CA GLU A 83 -55.02 41.53 56.27
C GLU A 83 -54.19 40.30 55.85
N LEU A 84 -54.09 39.28 56.72
CA LEU A 84 -53.45 38.01 56.39
C LEU A 84 -54.21 37.23 55.32
N GLU A 85 -55.55 37.19 55.40
CA GLU A 85 -56.41 36.52 54.41
C GLU A 85 -56.30 37.17 53.03
N GLN A 86 -56.29 38.50 52.97
CA GLN A 86 -56.08 39.25 51.73
C GLN A 86 -54.70 38.95 51.14
N SER A 87 -53.68 38.89 51.99
CA SER A 87 -52.33 38.55 51.54
C SER A 87 -52.22 37.10 51.06
N ALA A 88 -52.94 36.17 51.70
CA ALA A 88 -53.07 34.80 51.24
C ALA A 88 -53.79 34.70 49.89
N ARG A 89 -54.82 35.51 49.64
CA ARG A 89 -55.46 35.60 48.31
C ARG A 89 -54.50 36.15 47.25
N ILE A 90 -53.74 37.19 47.56
CA ILE A 90 -52.75 37.76 46.64
C ILE A 90 -51.68 36.71 46.32
N ALA A 91 -51.15 36.01 47.33
CA ALA A 91 -50.21 34.92 47.14
C ALA A 91 -50.80 33.75 46.32
N ALA A 92 -52.08 33.43 46.52
CA ALA A 92 -52.79 32.40 45.75
C ALA A 92 -53.00 32.78 44.27
N THR A 93 -52.98 34.07 43.94
CA THR A 93 -52.95 34.52 42.52
C THR A 93 -51.56 34.46 41.88
N GLY A 94 -50.53 34.05 42.64
CA GLY A 94 -49.15 33.99 42.19
C GLY A 94 -48.32 35.23 42.53
N ASP A 95 -48.91 36.31 43.06
CA ASP A 95 -48.13 37.47 43.50
C ASP A 95 -47.53 37.22 44.89
N LEU A 96 -46.28 36.77 44.89
CA LEU A 96 -45.50 36.52 46.08
C LEU A 96 -44.70 37.75 46.51
N SER A 97 -44.73 38.88 45.79
CA SER A 97 -43.80 40.01 46.00
C SER A 97 -44.01 40.78 47.32
N ARG A 98 -45.13 40.56 48.01
CA ARG A 98 -45.53 41.35 49.20
C ARG A 98 -45.50 40.52 50.47
N ASP A 99 -44.80 41.02 51.48
CA ASP A 99 -44.85 40.46 52.83
C ASP A 99 -46.09 40.93 53.60
N VAL A 100 -46.56 40.06 54.49
CA VAL A 100 -47.63 40.39 55.42
C VAL A 100 -47.09 41.23 56.56
N LYS A 101 -47.85 42.26 56.92
CA LYS A 101 -47.53 43.10 58.07
C LYS A 101 -47.68 42.30 59.36
N VAL A 102 -46.56 42.03 60.02
CA VAL A 102 -46.55 41.30 61.29
C VAL A 102 -47.06 42.21 62.42
N VAL A 103 -48.04 41.73 63.18
CA VAL A 103 -48.55 42.42 64.36
C VAL A 103 -47.46 42.47 65.43
N LYS A 104 -47.30 43.60 66.12
CA LYS A 104 -46.30 43.76 67.22
C LYS A 104 -46.64 42.97 68.49
N SER A 105 -47.81 42.36 68.53
CA SER A 105 -48.33 41.62 69.67
C SER A 105 -47.56 40.31 69.88
N ASP A 106 -47.32 39.88 71.12
CA ASP A 106 -46.67 38.60 71.42
C ASP A 106 -47.71 37.48 71.59
N ASP A 107 -48.36 37.12 70.48
CA ASP A 107 -49.45 36.13 70.40
C ASP A 107 -49.42 35.29 69.11
N GLU A 108 -50.41 34.40 68.99
CA GLU A 108 -50.61 33.49 67.86
C GLU A 108 -50.76 34.23 66.52
N LEU A 109 -51.28 35.47 66.50
CA LEU A 109 -51.44 36.24 65.27
C LEU A 109 -50.08 36.70 64.72
N ARG A 110 -49.15 37.10 65.60
CA ARG A 110 -47.76 37.37 65.21
C ARG A 110 -47.06 36.11 64.73
N ALA A 111 -47.20 34.99 65.45
CA ALA A 111 -46.59 33.72 65.04
C ALA A 111 -47.08 33.27 63.66
N LEU A 112 -48.38 33.40 63.40
CA LEU A 112 -48.98 33.07 62.11
C LEU A 112 -48.47 33.99 60.98
N GLY A 113 -48.37 35.30 61.22
CA GLY A 113 -47.80 36.24 60.25
C GLY A 113 -46.32 35.96 59.93
N ILE A 114 -45.51 35.61 60.93
CA ILE A 114 -44.11 35.20 60.73
C ILE A 114 -44.04 33.91 59.92
N ALA A 115 -44.81 32.89 60.28
CA ALA A 115 -44.83 31.60 59.58
C ALA A 115 -45.29 31.77 58.12
N PHE A 116 -46.27 32.63 57.87
CA PHE A 116 -46.74 32.95 56.52
C PHE A 116 -45.68 33.67 55.68
N ASN A 117 -44.96 34.66 56.24
CA ASN A 117 -43.84 35.30 55.54
C ASN A 117 -42.68 34.33 55.28
N GLN A 118 -42.42 33.38 56.18
CA GLN A 118 -41.44 32.32 55.94
C GLN A 118 -41.87 31.42 54.77
N MET A 119 -43.15 31.05 54.70
CA MET A 119 -43.71 30.31 53.56
C MET A 119 -43.54 31.10 52.26
N LEU A 120 -43.89 32.40 52.23
CA LEU A 120 -43.67 33.26 51.06
C LEU A 120 -42.19 33.30 50.66
N THR A 121 -41.29 33.46 51.63
CA THR A 121 -39.84 33.47 51.37
C THR A 121 -39.38 32.17 50.73
N ASN A 122 -39.81 31.03 51.26
CA ASN A 122 -39.48 29.72 50.69
C ASN A 122 -40.06 29.52 49.29
N LEU A 123 -41.29 29.99 49.02
CA LEU A 123 -41.89 29.96 47.68
C LEU A 123 -41.14 30.86 46.69
N ARG A 124 -40.73 32.06 47.11
CA ARG A 124 -39.90 32.96 46.29
C ARG A 124 -38.55 32.33 45.94
N LEU A 125 -37.89 31.71 46.90
CA LEU A 125 -36.63 30.99 46.68
C LEU A 125 -36.83 29.84 45.70
N MET A 126 -37.88 29.03 45.88
CA MET A 126 -38.21 27.92 44.99
C MET A 126 -38.42 28.41 43.54
N VAL A 127 -39.19 29.48 43.33
CA VAL A 127 -39.41 30.04 41.99
C VAL A 127 -38.11 30.57 41.38
N ARG A 128 -37.25 31.24 42.16
CA ARG A 128 -35.93 31.70 41.69
C ARG A 128 -35.01 30.53 41.32
N ASP A 129 -34.97 29.48 42.14
CA ASP A 129 -34.16 28.29 41.89
C ASP A 129 -34.65 27.54 40.65
N ILE A 130 -35.97 27.41 40.46
CA ILE A 130 -36.55 26.81 39.24
C ILE A 130 -36.19 27.66 38.01
N ASN A 131 -36.30 28.99 38.08
CA ASN A 131 -35.92 29.86 36.97
C ASN A 131 -34.43 29.75 36.63
N GLY A 132 -33.55 29.69 37.64
CA GLY A 132 -32.11 29.46 37.43
C GLY A 132 -31.83 28.10 36.79
N ASN A 133 -32.51 27.04 37.23
CA ASN A 133 -32.40 25.70 36.65
C ASN A 133 -32.95 25.63 35.22
N PHE A 134 -34.01 26.39 34.89
CA PHE A 134 -34.51 26.50 33.52
C PHE A 134 -33.44 27.07 32.58
N GLU A 135 -32.83 28.21 32.93
CA GLU A 135 -31.82 28.85 32.07
C GLU A 135 -30.60 27.94 31.87
N LEU A 136 -30.15 27.25 32.93
CA LEU A 136 -29.10 26.24 32.83
C LEU A 136 -29.50 25.07 31.91
N THR A 137 -30.74 24.58 32.04
CA THR A 137 -31.25 23.49 31.20
C THR A 137 -31.35 23.91 29.74
N ASN A 138 -31.82 25.13 29.45
CA ASN A 138 -31.92 25.66 28.10
C ASN A 138 -30.54 25.76 27.42
N ASN A 139 -29.53 26.26 28.14
CA ASN A 139 -28.16 26.32 27.62
C ASN A 139 -27.60 24.92 27.32
N ASN A 140 -27.78 23.96 28.23
CA ASN A 140 -27.34 22.57 28.02
C ASN A 140 -28.06 21.91 26.84
N VAL A 141 -29.35 22.22 26.63
CA VAL A 141 -30.13 21.75 25.47
C VAL A 141 -29.54 22.29 24.16
N GLU A 142 -29.21 23.58 24.09
CA GLU A 142 -28.59 24.17 22.90
C GLU A 142 -27.22 23.53 22.60
N GLU A 143 -26.39 23.32 23.63
CA GLU A 143 -25.10 22.62 23.48
C GLU A 143 -25.28 21.19 22.97
N LEU A 144 -26.29 20.46 23.48
CA LEU A 144 -26.57 19.09 23.05
C LEU A 144 -27.06 19.01 21.59
N ILE A 145 -27.86 19.98 21.14
CA ILE A 145 -28.29 20.06 19.73
C ILE A 145 -27.06 20.22 18.82
N LEU A 146 -26.20 21.19 19.13
CA LEU A 146 -24.97 21.43 18.36
C LEU A 146 -24.04 20.22 18.35
N ALA A 147 -23.86 19.57 19.51
CA ALA A 147 -23.03 18.37 19.62
C ALA A 147 -23.60 17.18 18.83
N SER A 148 -24.94 17.01 18.83
CA SER A 148 -25.63 15.99 18.06
C SER A 148 -25.49 16.23 16.55
N GLU A 149 -25.73 17.46 16.07
CA GLU A 149 -25.55 17.84 14.67
C GLU A 149 -24.10 17.64 14.19
N GLN A 150 -23.13 18.06 15.00
CA GLN A 150 -21.71 17.85 14.68
C GLN A 150 -21.36 16.35 14.61
N SER A 151 -21.91 15.55 15.53
CA SER A 151 -21.68 14.10 15.56
C SER A 151 -22.30 13.41 14.34
N ALA A 152 -23.51 13.81 13.92
CA ALA A 152 -24.16 13.30 12.70
C ALA A 152 -23.34 13.64 11.44
N ASN A 153 -22.87 14.89 11.31
CA ASN A 153 -21.99 15.29 10.21
C ASN A 153 -20.66 14.50 10.20
N SER A 154 -20.14 14.15 11.37
CA SER A 154 -18.92 13.35 11.50
C SER A 154 -19.16 11.91 11.08
N ALA A 155 -20.32 11.34 11.42
CA ALA A 155 -20.76 10.02 10.96
C ALA A 155 -20.89 9.97 9.44
N GLU A 156 -21.48 10.99 8.80
CA GLU A 156 -21.56 11.07 7.33
C GLU A 156 -20.17 11.06 6.66
N ASN A 157 -19.21 11.80 7.23
CA ASN A 157 -17.83 11.80 6.74
C ASN A 157 -17.13 10.43 6.92
N ILE A 158 -17.37 9.76 8.04
CA ILE A 158 -16.88 8.39 8.29
C ILE A 158 -17.48 7.45 7.24
N SER A 159 -18.78 7.54 6.97
CA SER A 159 -19.48 6.72 5.97
C SER A 159 -18.89 6.90 4.56
N ARG A 160 -18.63 8.13 4.13
CA ARG A 160 -17.94 8.36 2.84
C ARG A 160 -16.55 7.74 2.81
N THR A 161 -15.79 7.91 3.90
CA THR A 161 -14.41 7.38 3.99
C THR A 161 -14.42 5.85 3.98
N ILE A 162 -15.38 5.21 4.64
CA ILE A 162 -15.47 3.76 4.69
C ILE A 162 -15.89 3.16 3.34
N GLU A 163 -16.72 3.86 2.57
CA GLU A 163 -17.03 3.49 1.19
C GLU A 163 -15.78 3.52 0.29
N GLU A 164 -14.93 4.55 0.44
CA GLU A 164 -13.66 4.63 -0.28
C GLU A 164 -12.70 3.50 0.13
N ILE A 165 -12.63 3.17 1.42
CA ILE A 165 -11.83 2.04 1.93
C ILE A 165 -12.34 0.71 1.35
N ALA A 166 -13.65 0.48 1.33
CA ALA A 166 -14.24 -0.73 0.76
C ALA A 166 -13.93 -0.87 -0.74
N LYS A 167 -14.08 0.21 -1.51
CA LYS A 167 -13.68 0.24 -2.94
C LYS A 167 -12.18 0.02 -3.13
N GLY A 168 -11.35 0.53 -2.21
CA GLY A 168 -9.91 0.30 -2.19
C GLY A 168 -9.58 -1.18 -2.00
N ALA A 169 -10.21 -1.83 -1.02
CA ALA A 169 -10.06 -3.25 -0.74
C ALA A 169 -10.49 -4.14 -1.93
N GLU A 170 -11.61 -3.81 -2.58
CA GLU A 170 -12.07 -4.51 -3.79
C GLU A 170 -11.04 -4.41 -4.93
N ARG A 171 -10.54 -3.20 -5.19
CA ARG A 171 -9.50 -2.98 -6.21
C ARG A 171 -8.22 -3.74 -5.88
N GLN A 172 -7.84 -3.79 -4.60
CA GLN A 172 -6.70 -4.56 -4.14
C GLN A 172 -6.89 -6.06 -4.41
N ALA A 173 -8.06 -6.62 -4.11
CA ALA A 173 -8.36 -8.02 -4.40
C ALA A 173 -8.27 -8.35 -5.91
N ILE A 174 -8.79 -7.47 -6.77
CA ILE A 174 -8.68 -7.63 -8.23
C ILE A 174 -7.22 -7.57 -8.69
N ALA A 175 -6.44 -6.60 -8.21
CA ALA A 175 -5.03 -6.45 -8.57
C ALA A 175 -4.19 -7.64 -8.09
N THR A 176 -4.48 -8.17 -6.91
CA THR A 176 -3.86 -9.38 -6.37
C THR A 176 -4.15 -10.60 -7.25
N ASN A 177 -5.39 -10.79 -7.69
CA ASN A 177 -5.73 -11.90 -8.59
C ASN A 177 -5.01 -11.79 -9.95
N ALA A 178 -4.94 -10.60 -10.53
CA ALA A 178 -4.18 -10.36 -11.76
C ALA A 178 -2.68 -10.63 -11.58
N THR A 179 -2.14 -10.35 -10.39
CA THR A 179 -0.74 -10.67 -10.03
C THR A 179 -0.53 -12.18 -9.97
N VAL A 180 -1.44 -12.94 -9.35
CA VAL A 180 -1.40 -14.41 -9.30
C VAL A 180 -1.42 -14.99 -10.72
N GLU A 181 -2.32 -14.53 -11.58
CA GLU A 181 -2.38 -14.96 -12.98
C GLU A 181 -1.05 -14.69 -13.71
N SER A 182 -0.51 -13.49 -13.57
CA SER A 182 0.79 -13.11 -14.16
C SER A 182 1.92 -14.03 -13.68
N LEU A 183 1.95 -14.37 -12.38
CA LEU A 183 2.93 -15.30 -11.82
C LEU A 183 2.78 -16.71 -12.40
N THR A 184 1.56 -17.21 -12.62
CA THR A 184 1.36 -18.51 -13.27
C THR A 184 1.88 -18.52 -14.71
N GLN A 185 1.71 -17.40 -15.44
CA GLN A 185 2.26 -17.26 -16.79
C GLN A 185 3.78 -17.20 -16.78
N ILE A 186 4.39 -16.45 -15.85
CA ILE A 186 5.85 -16.41 -15.67
C ILE A 186 6.38 -17.81 -15.35
N ASN A 187 5.72 -18.56 -14.46
CA ASN A 187 6.11 -19.92 -14.11
C ASN A 187 6.14 -20.85 -15.33
N ARG A 188 5.12 -20.76 -16.21
CA ARG A 188 5.07 -21.51 -17.48
C ARG A 188 6.21 -21.11 -18.41
N LEU A 189 6.48 -19.81 -18.55
CA LEU A 189 7.57 -19.30 -19.39
C LEU A 189 8.94 -19.74 -18.85
N SER A 190 9.16 -19.70 -17.53
CA SER A 190 10.40 -20.18 -16.90
C SER A 190 10.66 -21.65 -17.18
N GLU A 191 9.63 -22.50 -17.16
CA GLU A 191 9.75 -23.91 -17.54
C GLU A 191 10.08 -24.07 -19.04
N GLU A 192 9.48 -23.26 -19.91
CA GLU A 192 9.82 -23.27 -21.34
C GLU A 192 11.27 -22.85 -21.59
N VAL A 193 11.76 -21.81 -20.91
CA VAL A 193 13.16 -21.37 -20.99
C VAL A 193 14.09 -22.48 -20.48
N LYS A 194 13.75 -23.19 -19.39
CA LYS A 194 14.52 -24.31 -18.87
C LYS A 194 14.62 -25.45 -19.89
N GLN A 195 13.53 -25.79 -20.55
CA GLN A 195 13.53 -26.80 -21.62
C GLN A 195 14.42 -26.37 -22.80
N LYS A 196 14.33 -25.10 -23.22
CA LYS A 196 15.19 -24.55 -24.28
C LYS A 196 16.66 -24.54 -23.88
N ALA A 197 16.98 -24.19 -22.63
CA ALA A 197 18.34 -24.23 -22.10
C ALA A 197 18.91 -25.66 -22.17
N ASN A 198 18.15 -26.67 -21.76
CA ASN A 198 18.55 -28.07 -21.87
C ASN A 198 18.74 -28.53 -23.33
N GLN A 199 17.87 -28.11 -24.25
CA GLN A 199 18.02 -28.39 -25.69
C GLN A 199 19.32 -27.78 -26.23
N THR A 200 19.60 -26.52 -25.90
CA THR A 200 20.84 -25.84 -26.30
C THR A 200 22.06 -26.54 -25.72
N LYS A 201 22.04 -26.97 -24.44
CA LYS A 201 23.14 -27.74 -23.84
C LYS A 201 23.45 -29.01 -24.64
N ASN A 202 22.41 -29.76 -25.01
CA ASN A 202 22.58 -30.99 -25.81
C ASN A 202 23.15 -30.68 -27.20
N HIS A 203 22.69 -29.62 -27.86
CA HIS A 203 23.23 -29.18 -29.15
C HIS A 203 24.69 -28.72 -29.05
N SER A 204 25.06 -28.02 -27.98
CA SER A 204 26.45 -27.62 -27.73
C SER A 204 27.36 -28.83 -27.53
N HIS A 205 26.94 -29.85 -26.78
CA HIS A 205 27.71 -31.10 -26.65
C HIS A 205 27.87 -31.83 -27.98
N TYR A 206 26.83 -31.88 -28.81
CA TYR A 206 26.93 -32.43 -30.15
C TYR A 206 27.92 -31.64 -31.03
N MET A 207 27.87 -30.31 -30.98
CA MET A 207 28.84 -29.46 -31.68
C MET A 207 30.28 -29.69 -31.21
N GLU A 208 30.50 -29.86 -29.91
CA GLU A 208 31.82 -30.18 -29.35
C GLU A 208 32.37 -31.49 -29.95
N GLN A 209 31.53 -32.52 -30.08
CA GLN A 209 31.92 -33.78 -30.71
C GLN A 209 32.28 -33.57 -32.19
N VAL A 210 31.43 -32.89 -32.96
CA VAL A 210 31.67 -32.63 -34.39
C VAL A 210 32.95 -31.82 -34.61
N ILE A 211 33.26 -30.87 -33.72
CA ILE A 211 34.50 -30.08 -33.79
C ILE A 211 35.72 -30.98 -33.53
N LYS A 212 35.66 -31.88 -32.54
CA LYS A 212 36.75 -32.85 -32.27
C LYS A 212 37.00 -33.74 -33.47
N GLU A 213 35.95 -34.32 -34.04
CA GLU A 213 36.03 -35.15 -35.25
C GLU A 213 36.61 -34.35 -36.43
N SER A 214 36.17 -33.10 -36.62
CA SER A 214 36.67 -32.22 -37.69
C SER A 214 38.16 -31.89 -37.53
N ILE A 215 38.63 -31.67 -36.29
CA ILE A 215 40.04 -31.43 -36.00
C ILE A 215 40.88 -32.66 -36.38
N GLU A 216 40.41 -33.88 -36.09
CA GLU A 216 41.09 -35.12 -36.46
C GLU A 216 41.17 -35.29 -37.98
N VAL A 217 40.07 -35.03 -38.71
CA VAL A 217 40.07 -35.10 -40.18
C VAL A 217 41.05 -34.10 -40.79
N VAL A 218 41.06 -32.85 -40.31
CA VAL A 218 42.00 -31.82 -40.80
C VAL A 218 43.44 -32.20 -40.45
N HIS A 219 43.68 -32.77 -39.28
CA HIS A 219 45.01 -33.25 -38.89
C HIS A 219 45.51 -34.34 -39.84
N SER A 220 44.69 -35.34 -40.15
CA SER A 220 45.03 -36.40 -41.12
C SER A 220 45.28 -35.84 -42.53
N LEU A 221 44.50 -34.84 -42.95
CA LEU A 221 44.73 -34.14 -44.23
C LEU A 221 46.10 -33.45 -44.29
N VAL A 222 46.47 -32.75 -43.21
CA VAL A 222 47.78 -32.08 -43.10
C VAL A 222 48.93 -33.09 -43.15
N GLU A 223 48.81 -34.22 -42.44
CA GLU A 223 49.79 -35.31 -42.51
C GLU A 223 49.91 -35.89 -43.92
N GLY A 224 48.77 -36.12 -44.59
CA GLY A 224 48.74 -36.59 -45.98
C GLY A 224 49.45 -35.63 -46.94
N LEU A 225 49.27 -34.31 -46.77
CA LEU A 225 49.97 -33.30 -47.57
C LEU A 225 51.48 -33.29 -47.31
N HIS A 226 51.91 -33.49 -46.05
CA HIS A 226 53.33 -33.67 -45.74
C HIS A 226 53.93 -34.91 -46.41
N HIS A 227 53.20 -36.03 -46.40
CA HIS A 227 53.63 -37.24 -47.12
C HIS A 227 53.75 -37.00 -48.63
N ILE A 228 52.80 -36.30 -49.25
CA ILE A 228 52.86 -35.95 -50.68
C ILE A 228 54.06 -35.06 -50.98
N ALA A 229 54.31 -34.03 -50.15
CA ALA A 229 55.45 -33.14 -50.32
C ALA A 229 56.78 -33.91 -50.24
N ASN A 230 56.92 -34.82 -49.28
CA ASN A 230 58.11 -35.65 -49.12
C ASN A 230 58.30 -36.63 -50.30
N ALA A 231 57.24 -37.32 -50.73
CA ALA A 231 57.30 -38.25 -51.86
C ALA A 231 57.65 -37.53 -53.19
N ASN A 232 57.15 -36.31 -53.37
CA ASN A 232 57.51 -35.47 -54.51
C ASN A 232 58.96 -34.98 -54.43
N GLN A 233 59.47 -34.68 -53.24
CA GLN A 233 60.88 -34.33 -53.04
C GLN A 233 61.80 -35.50 -53.41
N GLU A 234 61.46 -36.72 -52.99
CA GLU A 234 62.17 -37.94 -53.41
C GLU A 234 62.11 -38.12 -54.94
N SER A 235 60.94 -37.86 -55.56
CA SER A 235 60.76 -37.94 -57.01
C SER A 235 61.64 -36.93 -57.77
N ILE A 236 61.82 -35.71 -57.25
CA ILE A 236 62.76 -34.73 -57.80
C ILE A 236 64.19 -35.30 -57.81
N ASP A 237 64.61 -35.94 -56.72
CA ASP A 237 65.95 -36.51 -56.63
C ASP A 237 66.14 -37.69 -57.60
N LEU A 238 65.12 -38.55 -57.78
CA LEU A 238 65.13 -39.60 -58.80
C LEU A 238 65.26 -39.03 -60.22
N VAL A 239 64.51 -37.98 -60.54
CA VAL A 239 64.50 -37.33 -61.85
C VAL A 239 65.82 -36.60 -62.13
N LYS A 240 66.45 -35.98 -61.12
CA LYS A 240 67.80 -35.40 -61.25
C LYS A 240 68.86 -36.45 -61.59
N ARG A 241 68.73 -37.69 -61.09
CA ARG A 241 69.63 -38.78 -61.51
C ARG A 241 69.39 -39.16 -62.98
N LEU A 242 68.16 -39.13 -63.45
CA LEU A 242 67.85 -39.33 -64.88
C LEU A 242 68.45 -38.21 -65.74
N GLU A 243 68.38 -36.95 -65.30
CA GLU A 243 69.04 -35.81 -65.96
C GLU A 243 70.55 -36.04 -66.09
N LYS A 244 71.20 -36.46 -65.00
CA LYS A 244 72.63 -36.79 -64.99
C LYS A 244 72.95 -37.91 -65.97
N ASN A 245 72.18 -39.02 -65.94
CA ASN A 245 72.38 -40.14 -66.85
C ASN A 245 72.19 -39.71 -68.32
N ALA A 246 71.20 -38.87 -68.62
CA ALA A 246 71.01 -38.33 -69.96
C ALA A 246 72.21 -37.47 -70.42
N GLY A 247 72.79 -36.67 -69.51
CA GLY A 247 74.03 -35.92 -69.76
C GLY A 247 75.25 -36.83 -70.02
N GLU A 248 75.39 -37.92 -69.27
CA GLU A 248 76.43 -38.92 -69.50
C GLU A 248 76.25 -39.59 -70.88
N ILE A 249 75.03 -39.99 -71.25
CA ILE A 249 74.74 -40.55 -72.58
C ILE A 249 75.04 -39.51 -73.67
N SER A 250 74.66 -38.24 -73.48
CA SER A 250 74.97 -37.15 -74.44
C SER A 250 76.46 -37.07 -74.74
N THR A 251 77.28 -37.13 -73.69
CA THR A 251 78.75 -37.08 -73.77
C THR A 251 79.30 -38.30 -74.52
N ILE A 252 78.76 -39.50 -74.25
CA ILE A 252 79.12 -40.72 -74.97
C ILE A 252 78.76 -40.62 -76.45
N THR A 253 77.54 -40.14 -76.79
CA THR A 253 77.14 -39.95 -78.18
C THR A 253 78.00 -38.96 -78.93
N GLU A 254 78.45 -37.88 -78.28
CA GLU A 254 79.39 -36.92 -78.89
C GLU A 254 80.72 -37.58 -79.24
N VAL A 255 81.28 -38.38 -78.32
CA VAL A 255 82.51 -39.16 -78.58
C VAL A 255 82.31 -40.14 -79.74
N VAL A 256 81.19 -40.87 -79.78
CA VAL A 256 80.88 -41.79 -80.88
C VAL A 256 80.70 -41.06 -82.20
N GLY A 257 80.09 -39.86 -82.19
CA GLY A 257 79.97 -38.99 -83.36
C GLY A 257 81.32 -38.57 -83.91
N ASN A 258 82.22 -38.14 -83.03
CA ASN A 258 83.60 -37.78 -83.39
C ASN A 258 84.36 -38.97 -83.97
N ILE A 259 84.19 -40.18 -83.40
CA ILE A 259 84.78 -41.43 -83.94
C ILE A 259 84.20 -41.75 -85.32
N ALA A 260 82.89 -41.62 -85.51
CA ALA A 260 82.24 -41.85 -86.80
C ALA A 260 82.73 -40.86 -87.87
N GLU A 261 82.90 -39.59 -87.53
CA GLU A 261 83.45 -38.57 -88.43
C GLU A 261 84.92 -38.82 -88.78
N GLN A 262 85.75 -39.17 -87.79
CA GLN A 262 87.13 -39.60 -88.03
C GLN A 262 87.21 -40.85 -88.91
N THR A 263 86.32 -41.83 -88.68
CA THR A 263 86.23 -43.05 -89.48
C THR A 263 85.80 -42.75 -90.91
N ASN A 264 84.87 -41.81 -91.10
CA ASN A 264 84.44 -41.33 -92.41
C ASN A 264 85.59 -40.65 -93.17
N LEU A 265 86.39 -39.82 -92.50
CA LEU A 265 87.59 -39.18 -93.07
C LEU A 265 88.69 -40.20 -93.40
N LEU A 266 88.94 -41.17 -92.52
CA LEU A 266 89.89 -42.26 -92.76
C LEU A 266 89.45 -43.13 -93.95
N ALA A 267 88.16 -43.48 -94.03
CA ALA A 267 87.59 -44.25 -95.13
C ALA A 267 87.57 -43.48 -96.45
N LEU A 268 87.40 -42.15 -96.41
CA LEU A 268 87.54 -41.27 -97.57
C LEU A 268 88.99 -41.25 -98.07
N ASN A 269 89.96 -41.06 -97.18
CA ASN A 269 91.39 -41.10 -97.52
C ASN A 269 91.80 -42.47 -98.10
N ALA A 270 91.32 -43.56 -97.50
CA ALA A 270 91.54 -44.91 -98.00
C ALA A 270 90.88 -45.15 -99.37
N SER A 271 89.67 -44.61 -99.60
CA SER A 271 88.99 -44.69 -100.91
C SER A 271 89.74 -43.90 -101.99
N ILE A 272 90.30 -42.74 -101.66
CA ILE A 272 91.13 -41.92 -102.56
C ILE A 272 92.41 -42.68 -102.93
N GLU A 273 93.13 -43.23 -101.96
CA GLU A 273 94.39 -43.94 -102.23
C GLU A 273 94.16 -45.27 -102.97
N ALA A 274 93.04 -45.94 -102.71
CA ALA A 274 92.61 -47.13 -103.47
C ALA A 274 92.24 -46.80 -104.93
N ALA A 275 91.62 -45.64 -105.19
CA ALA A 275 91.39 -45.15 -106.56
C ALA A 275 92.70 -44.79 -107.28
N ARG A 276 93.71 -44.33 -106.53
CA ARG A 276 95.05 -43.98 -107.03
C ARG A 276 95.87 -45.21 -107.45
N ALA A 277 95.65 -46.37 -106.81
CA ALA A 277 96.31 -47.65 -107.14
C ALA A 277 95.72 -48.39 -108.36
N GLY A 278 94.73 -47.82 -109.06
CA GLY A 278 94.17 -48.37 -110.29
C GLY A 278 93.54 -49.77 -110.13
N GLU A 279 93.80 -50.68 -111.07
CA GLU A 279 93.22 -52.04 -111.09
C GLU A 279 93.59 -52.87 -109.84
N HIS A 280 94.73 -52.62 -109.19
CA HIS A 280 95.16 -53.34 -107.98
C HIS A 280 94.47 -52.85 -106.69
N GLY A 281 93.88 -51.65 -106.69
CA GLY A 281 93.18 -51.06 -105.54
C GLY A 281 91.67 -51.32 -105.51
N ARG A 282 91.12 -51.97 -106.55
CA ARG A 282 89.67 -52.08 -106.79
C ARG A 282 88.90 -52.76 -105.65
N GLY A 283 89.46 -53.83 -105.06
CA GLY A 283 88.86 -54.50 -103.90
C GLY A 283 88.89 -53.67 -102.61
N PHE A 284 89.98 -52.94 -102.37
CA PHE A 284 90.12 -52.02 -101.24
C PHE A 284 89.19 -50.81 -101.35
N ALA A 285 88.99 -50.28 -102.56
CA ALA A 285 88.08 -49.17 -102.82
C ALA A 285 86.61 -49.52 -102.50
N VAL A 286 86.20 -50.78 -102.70
CA VAL A 286 84.85 -51.25 -102.34
C VAL A 286 84.70 -51.28 -100.81
N VAL A 287 85.67 -51.85 -100.09
CA VAL A 287 85.65 -51.92 -98.62
C VAL A 287 85.69 -50.51 -98.01
N ALA A 288 86.56 -49.63 -98.51
CA ALA A 288 86.67 -48.26 -98.00
C ALA A 288 85.38 -47.44 -98.26
N ASN A 289 84.71 -47.62 -99.39
CA ASN A 289 83.40 -47.00 -99.63
C ASN A 289 82.29 -47.55 -98.72
N GLU A 290 82.34 -48.85 -98.38
CA GLU A 290 81.37 -49.46 -97.47
C GLU A 290 81.59 -48.99 -96.03
N VAL A 291 82.85 -48.89 -95.57
CA VAL A 291 83.20 -48.28 -94.28
C VAL A 291 82.77 -46.82 -94.24
N ARG A 292 82.93 -46.06 -95.33
CA ARG A 292 82.47 -44.67 -95.44
C ARG A 292 80.95 -44.57 -95.29
N LYS A 293 80.19 -45.46 -95.95
CA LYS A 293 78.73 -45.52 -95.80
C LYS A 293 78.31 -45.87 -94.37
N LEU A 294 78.96 -46.84 -93.74
CA LEU A 294 78.68 -47.21 -92.34
C LEU A 294 79.02 -46.07 -91.37
N ALA A 295 80.10 -45.33 -91.61
CA ALA A 295 80.47 -44.16 -90.84
C ALA A 295 79.44 -43.03 -91.00
N ASP A 296 79.00 -42.74 -92.23
CA ASP A 296 77.95 -41.74 -92.51
C ASP A 296 76.59 -42.13 -91.90
N GLN A 297 76.24 -43.42 -91.94
CA GLN A 297 75.08 -43.96 -91.23
C GLN A 297 75.22 -43.84 -89.70
N SER A 298 76.41 -44.07 -89.16
CA SER A 298 76.70 -43.90 -87.72
C SER A 298 76.59 -42.44 -87.30
N THR A 299 77.08 -41.49 -88.09
CA THR A 299 76.93 -40.05 -87.83
C THR A 299 75.45 -39.64 -87.82
N LYS A 300 74.65 -40.11 -88.78
CA LYS A 300 73.18 -39.87 -88.80
C LYS A 300 72.48 -40.50 -87.60
N ALA A 301 72.86 -41.71 -87.21
CA ALA A 301 72.32 -42.37 -86.02
C ALA A 301 72.67 -41.59 -84.74
N VAL A 302 73.91 -41.11 -84.60
CA VAL A 302 74.34 -40.26 -83.48
C VAL A 302 73.55 -38.97 -83.44
N GLN A 303 73.37 -38.26 -84.56
CA GLN A 303 72.54 -37.05 -84.61
C GLN A 303 71.09 -37.30 -84.15
N ASN A 304 70.49 -38.41 -84.57
CA ASN A 304 69.16 -38.80 -84.10
C ASN A 304 69.13 -39.07 -82.59
N ILE A 305 70.13 -39.80 -82.07
CA ILE A 305 70.22 -40.08 -80.62
C ILE A 305 70.43 -38.77 -79.83
N SER A 306 71.33 -37.88 -80.28
CA SER A 306 71.54 -36.57 -79.65
C SER A 306 70.26 -35.73 -79.64
N SER A 307 69.45 -35.76 -80.71
CA SER A 307 68.15 -35.08 -80.72
C SER A 307 67.18 -35.68 -79.70
N ILE A 308 67.13 -37.01 -79.57
CA ILE A 308 66.28 -37.69 -78.58
C ILE A 308 66.73 -37.36 -77.16
N ILE A 309 68.03 -37.33 -76.89
CA ILE A 309 68.59 -36.96 -75.58
C ILE A 309 68.26 -35.50 -75.25
N GLY A 310 68.37 -34.59 -76.21
CA GLY A 310 67.98 -33.19 -76.02
C GLY A 310 66.50 -33.04 -75.68
N GLN A 311 65.62 -33.77 -76.36
CA GLN A 311 64.19 -33.83 -76.02
C GLN A 311 63.97 -34.41 -74.61
N MET A 312 64.66 -35.51 -74.26
CA MET A 312 64.57 -36.14 -72.95
C MET A 312 65.02 -35.22 -71.82
N GLN A 313 66.11 -34.47 -71.99
CA GLN A 313 66.57 -33.46 -71.03
C GLN A 313 65.53 -32.35 -70.84
N GLN A 314 64.91 -31.89 -71.93
CA GLN A 314 63.86 -30.88 -71.87
C GLN A 314 62.59 -31.41 -71.16
N GLU A 315 62.20 -32.65 -71.42
CA GLU A 315 61.10 -33.31 -70.71
C GLU A 315 61.41 -33.48 -69.22
N VAL A 316 62.62 -33.92 -68.87
CA VAL A 316 63.10 -34.04 -67.49
C VAL A 316 63.02 -32.70 -66.77
N HIS A 317 63.49 -31.61 -67.38
CA HIS A 317 63.39 -30.27 -66.81
C HIS A 317 61.94 -29.85 -66.56
N ASN A 318 61.04 -30.13 -67.51
CA ASN A 318 59.61 -29.87 -67.35
C ASN A 318 58.98 -30.68 -66.20
N VAL A 319 59.36 -31.95 -66.05
CA VAL A 319 58.90 -32.82 -64.96
C VAL A 319 59.39 -32.28 -63.62
N VAL A 320 60.68 -31.92 -63.48
CA VAL A 320 61.21 -31.33 -62.25
C VAL A 320 60.44 -30.07 -61.86
N ARG A 321 60.24 -29.15 -62.80
CA ARG A 321 59.46 -27.92 -62.54
C ARG A 321 58.05 -28.25 -62.04
N LYS A 322 57.36 -29.19 -62.69
CA LYS A 322 56.00 -29.58 -62.31
C LYS A 322 55.93 -30.23 -60.93
N ILE A 323 56.92 -31.05 -60.57
CA ILE A 323 56.97 -31.66 -59.24
C ILE A 323 57.30 -30.60 -58.17
N SER A 324 58.21 -29.66 -58.45
CA SER A 324 58.49 -28.53 -57.55
C SER A 324 57.26 -27.66 -57.30
N GLU A 325 56.49 -27.34 -58.34
CA GLU A 325 55.20 -26.64 -58.21
C GLU A 325 54.23 -27.43 -57.30
N GLN A 326 54.21 -28.76 -57.38
CA GLN A 326 53.38 -29.58 -56.49
C GLN A 326 53.85 -29.60 -55.03
N VAL A 327 55.17 -29.58 -54.77
CA VAL A 327 55.72 -29.47 -53.40
C VAL A 327 55.31 -28.14 -52.76
N GLU A 328 55.44 -27.04 -53.50
CA GLU A 328 54.99 -25.73 -53.02
C GLU A 328 53.48 -25.70 -52.74
N LEU A 329 52.68 -26.26 -53.64
CA LEU A 329 51.23 -26.36 -53.46
C LEU A 329 50.86 -27.19 -52.22
N ALA A 330 51.47 -28.38 -52.06
CA ALA A 330 51.21 -29.25 -50.91
C ALA A 330 51.59 -28.57 -49.58
N THR A 331 52.71 -27.84 -49.56
CA THR A 331 53.15 -27.08 -48.38
C THR A 331 52.21 -25.92 -48.07
N SER A 332 51.76 -25.19 -49.09
CA SER A 332 50.79 -24.11 -48.94
C SER A 332 49.45 -24.62 -48.39
N GLU A 333 48.92 -25.72 -48.95
CA GLU A 333 47.68 -26.33 -48.47
C GLU A 333 47.82 -26.92 -47.05
N SER A 334 48.98 -27.46 -46.69
CA SER A 334 49.26 -27.92 -45.31
C SER A 334 49.16 -26.75 -44.32
N ASN A 335 49.78 -25.61 -44.64
CA ASN A 335 49.67 -24.40 -43.83
C ASN A 335 48.23 -23.88 -43.71
N ARG A 336 47.41 -24.00 -44.77
CA ARG A 336 45.98 -23.67 -44.73
C ARG A 336 45.18 -24.65 -43.86
N GLY A 337 45.53 -25.93 -43.90
CA GLY A 337 44.98 -26.96 -43.01
C GLY A 337 45.23 -26.63 -41.54
N GLU A 338 46.46 -26.24 -41.19
CA GLU A 338 46.79 -25.88 -39.79
C GLU A 338 46.02 -24.64 -39.31
N LYS A 339 45.84 -23.61 -40.16
CA LYS A 339 44.98 -22.46 -39.84
C LYS A 339 43.52 -22.85 -39.65
N THR A 340 43.04 -23.82 -40.42
CA THR A 340 41.67 -24.36 -40.28
C THR A 340 41.51 -25.08 -38.95
N LYS A 341 42.51 -25.89 -38.56
CA LYS A 341 42.55 -26.56 -37.25
C LYS A 341 42.53 -25.56 -36.09
N GLN A 342 43.32 -24.49 -36.16
CA GLN A 342 43.29 -23.42 -35.16
C GLN A 342 41.92 -22.75 -35.06
N SER A 343 41.28 -22.47 -36.21
CA SER A 343 39.94 -21.88 -36.25
C SER A 343 38.89 -22.79 -35.61
N LEU A 344 38.95 -24.10 -35.88
CA LEU A 344 38.07 -25.09 -35.25
C LEU A 344 38.28 -25.17 -33.73
N ALA A 345 39.52 -25.07 -33.25
CA ALA A 345 39.80 -25.02 -31.82
C ALA A 345 39.17 -23.79 -31.14
N SER A 346 39.27 -22.60 -31.76
CA SER A 346 38.60 -21.39 -31.26
C SER A 346 37.06 -21.49 -31.27
N ILE A 347 36.49 -22.17 -32.27
CA ILE A 347 35.05 -22.49 -32.27
C ILE A 347 34.74 -23.38 -31.07
N GLY A 348 35.54 -24.42 -30.80
CA GLY A 348 35.36 -25.31 -29.64
C GLY A 348 35.37 -24.57 -28.30
N GLU A 349 36.27 -23.61 -28.11
CA GLU A 349 36.29 -22.74 -26.93
C GLU A 349 35.01 -21.91 -26.82
N SER A 350 34.54 -21.34 -27.92
CA SER A 350 33.28 -20.58 -27.97
C SER A 350 32.07 -21.46 -27.59
N VAL A 351 32.05 -22.72 -28.03
CA VAL A 351 30.99 -23.68 -27.66
C VAL A 351 31.01 -23.98 -26.16
N ASN A 352 32.19 -24.14 -25.55
CA ASN A 352 32.31 -24.33 -24.10
C ASN A 352 31.77 -23.11 -23.33
N GLN A 353 32.01 -21.89 -23.81
CA GLN A 353 31.46 -20.70 -23.19
C GLN A 353 29.93 -20.63 -23.28
N VAL A 354 29.34 -21.13 -24.38
CA VAL A 354 27.89 -21.30 -24.49
C VAL A 354 27.36 -22.29 -23.45
N VAL A 355 28.03 -23.43 -23.25
CA VAL A 355 27.64 -24.42 -22.22
C VAL A 355 27.64 -23.78 -20.83
N PHE A 356 28.70 -23.05 -20.48
CA PHE A 356 28.79 -22.34 -19.19
C PHE A 356 27.63 -21.34 -19.01
N SER A 357 27.36 -20.54 -20.04
CA SER A 357 26.27 -19.55 -20.01
C SER A 357 24.89 -20.22 -19.80
N ILE A 358 24.67 -21.39 -20.39
CA ILE A 358 23.44 -22.18 -20.22
C ILE A 358 23.29 -22.69 -18.78
N GLU A 359 24.38 -23.07 -18.12
CA GLU A 359 24.35 -23.46 -16.71
C GLU A 359 24.01 -22.29 -15.79
N GLU A 360 24.53 -21.10 -16.08
CA GLU A 360 24.14 -19.87 -15.36
C GLU A 360 22.67 -19.53 -15.57
N ILE A 361 22.16 -19.61 -16.81
CA ILE A 361 20.73 -19.43 -17.10
C ILE A 361 19.88 -20.40 -16.29
N THR A 362 20.28 -21.67 -16.20
CA THR A 362 19.54 -22.68 -15.44
C THR A 362 19.48 -22.34 -13.94
N LYS A 363 20.60 -21.89 -13.35
CA LYS A 363 20.64 -21.41 -11.95
C LYS A 363 19.76 -20.19 -11.72
N LEU A 364 19.71 -19.26 -12.68
CA LEU A 364 18.85 -18.07 -12.59
C LEU A 364 17.37 -18.45 -12.64
N ILE A 365 17.00 -19.44 -13.45
CA ILE A 365 15.62 -19.96 -13.50
C ILE A 365 15.23 -20.63 -12.17
N GLU A 366 16.12 -21.39 -11.54
CA GLU A 366 15.85 -21.98 -10.22
C GLU A 366 15.57 -20.91 -9.16
N LYS A 367 16.38 -19.84 -9.12
CA LYS A 367 16.11 -18.68 -8.25
C LYS A 367 14.79 -17.98 -8.59
N GLN A 368 14.48 -17.86 -9.88
CA GLN A 368 13.22 -17.28 -10.33
C GLN A 368 12.02 -18.09 -9.82
N PHE A 369 12.07 -19.43 -9.85
CA PHE A 369 11.01 -20.26 -9.27
C PHE A 369 10.84 -20.03 -7.77
N GLN A 370 11.92 -19.87 -7.01
CA GLN A 370 11.84 -19.54 -5.59
C GLN A 370 11.11 -18.20 -5.37
N HIS A 371 11.49 -17.15 -6.10
CA HIS A 371 10.85 -15.84 -5.99
C HIS A 371 9.37 -15.84 -6.42
N ILE A 372 9.02 -16.65 -7.42
CA ILE A 372 7.61 -16.84 -7.81
C ILE A 372 6.80 -17.41 -6.64
N GLN A 373 7.32 -18.42 -5.93
CA GLN A 373 6.64 -19.02 -4.78
C GLN A 373 6.50 -18.05 -3.61
N GLU A 374 7.56 -17.31 -3.30
CA GLU A 374 7.53 -16.25 -2.26
C GLU A 374 6.47 -15.18 -2.59
N THR A 375 6.46 -14.70 -3.85
CA THR A 375 5.50 -13.68 -4.29
C THR A 375 4.06 -14.22 -4.30
N LEU A 376 3.87 -15.50 -4.64
CA LEU A 376 2.56 -16.13 -4.61
C LEU A 376 2.00 -16.20 -3.18
N SER A 377 2.85 -16.55 -2.20
CA SER A 377 2.47 -16.53 -0.79
C SER A 377 2.09 -15.13 -0.32
N GLU A 378 2.84 -14.11 -0.74
CA GLU A 378 2.55 -12.73 -0.38
C GLU A 378 1.25 -12.23 -1.02
N ALA A 379 0.99 -12.62 -2.27
CA ALA A 379 -0.28 -12.33 -2.93
C ALA A 379 -1.47 -12.96 -2.18
N GLN A 380 -1.33 -14.19 -1.68
CA GLN A 380 -2.38 -14.82 -0.86
C GLN A 380 -2.62 -14.06 0.44
N ASN A 381 -1.57 -13.61 1.12
CA ASN A 381 -1.70 -12.76 2.32
C ASN A 381 -2.40 -11.45 1.99
N MET A 382 -2.05 -10.80 0.87
CA MET A 382 -2.70 -9.57 0.42
C MET A 382 -4.18 -9.76 0.10
N ALA A 383 -4.56 -10.92 -0.45
CA ALA A 383 -5.97 -11.24 -0.69
C ALA A 383 -6.74 -11.36 0.63
N ALA A 384 -6.18 -12.08 1.61
CA ALA A 384 -6.78 -12.22 2.94
C ALA A 384 -6.95 -10.86 3.64
N VAL A 385 -5.93 -9.99 3.57
CA VAL A 385 -6.00 -8.62 4.14
C VAL A 385 -7.06 -7.78 3.43
N ALA A 386 -7.20 -7.90 2.11
CA ALA A 386 -8.25 -7.19 1.37
C ALA A 386 -9.66 -7.65 1.79
N GLU A 387 -9.87 -8.96 1.97
CA GLU A 387 -11.13 -9.51 2.48
C GLU A 387 -11.43 -9.03 3.90
N GLU A 388 -10.45 -9.07 4.80
CA GLU A 388 -10.59 -8.58 6.18
C GLU A 388 -10.88 -7.08 6.20
N THR A 389 -10.22 -6.29 5.36
CA THR A 389 -10.46 -4.85 5.23
C THR A 389 -11.87 -4.58 4.72
N SER A 390 -12.36 -5.35 3.75
CA SER A 390 -13.74 -5.23 3.26
C SER A 390 -14.76 -5.57 4.33
N ALA A 391 -14.54 -6.64 5.11
CA ALA A 391 -15.41 -7.02 6.21
C ALA A 391 -15.40 -5.96 7.34
N GLY A 392 -14.22 -5.45 7.69
CA GLY A 392 -14.08 -4.36 8.66
C GLY A 392 -14.76 -3.08 8.19
N ALA A 393 -14.67 -2.75 6.90
CA ALA A 393 -15.36 -1.62 6.32
C ALA A 393 -16.89 -1.75 6.40
N GLN A 394 -17.44 -2.94 6.15
CA GLN A 394 -18.87 -3.20 6.32
C GLN A 394 -19.32 -3.08 7.78
N GLN A 395 -18.52 -3.57 8.72
CA GLN A 395 -18.84 -3.44 10.14
C GLN A 395 -18.84 -1.98 10.58
N VAL A 396 -17.83 -1.19 10.17
CA VAL A 396 -17.76 0.23 10.49
C VAL A 396 -18.95 0.98 9.86
N ALA A 397 -19.32 0.67 8.61
CA ALA A 397 -20.50 1.25 7.96
C ALA A 397 -21.78 1.00 8.79
N ALA A 398 -22.02 -0.25 9.21
CA ALA A 398 -23.17 -0.59 10.04
C ALA A 398 -23.18 0.20 11.37
N THR A 399 -22.04 0.27 12.07
CA THR A 399 -21.95 1.05 13.32
C THR A 399 -22.14 2.55 13.10
N THR A 400 -21.77 3.06 11.93
CA THR A 400 -21.95 4.47 11.56
C THR A 400 -23.43 4.79 11.29
N GLU A 401 -24.17 3.86 10.67
CA GLU A 401 -25.62 3.95 10.51
C GLU A 401 -26.32 3.94 11.88
N GLU A 402 -25.96 3.01 12.77
CA GLU A 402 -26.48 2.97 14.14
C GLU A 402 -26.20 4.26 14.91
N GLN A 403 -24.98 4.81 14.79
CA GLN A 403 -24.61 6.08 15.42
C GLN A 403 -25.43 7.24 14.87
N THR A 404 -25.71 7.27 13.57
CA THR A 404 -26.55 8.31 12.96
C THR A 404 -27.98 8.24 13.51
N ALA A 405 -28.56 7.05 13.57
CA ALA A 405 -29.89 6.85 14.15
C ALA A 405 -29.95 7.25 15.63
N ALA A 406 -28.91 6.93 16.42
CA ALA A 406 -28.81 7.34 17.82
C ALA A 406 -28.74 8.87 17.96
N MET A 407 -28.06 9.57 17.05
CA MET A 407 -28.01 11.04 17.07
C MET A 407 -29.37 11.67 16.74
N GLU A 408 -30.13 11.09 15.81
CA GLU A 408 -31.52 11.51 15.53
C GLU A 408 -32.43 11.33 16.75
N GLU A 409 -32.30 10.21 17.47
CA GLU A 409 -33.06 9.94 18.70
C GLU A 409 -32.67 10.91 19.84
N ILE A 410 -31.38 11.21 19.99
CA ILE A 410 -30.90 12.23 20.94
C ILE A 410 -31.49 13.59 20.58
N ALA A 411 -31.45 14.00 19.31
CA ALA A 411 -32.01 15.27 18.86
C ALA A 411 -33.51 15.37 19.17
N ALA A 412 -34.27 14.29 18.93
CA ALA A 412 -35.69 14.22 19.28
C ALA A 412 -35.95 14.31 20.79
N THR A 413 -35.13 13.64 21.60
CA THR A 413 -35.24 13.66 23.07
C THR A 413 -34.88 15.03 23.65
N VAL A 414 -33.84 15.66 23.11
CA VAL A 414 -33.42 17.03 23.48
C VAL A 414 -34.51 18.04 23.12
N GLN A 415 -35.21 17.85 22.00
CA GLN A 415 -36.39 18.65 21.65
C GLN A 415 -37.50 18.51 22.70
N GLN A 416 -37.82 17.29 23.14
CA GLN A 416 -38.82 17.06 24.19
C GLN A 416 -38.41 17.68 25.54
N LEU A 417 -37.12 17.62 25.87
CA LEU A 417 -36.56 18.27 27.07
C LEU A 417 -36.71 19.79 26.99
N ARG A 418 -36.43 20.37 25.81
CA ARG A 418 -36.65 21.80 25.54
C ARG A 418 -38.10 22.18 25.79
N ASP A 419 -39.04 21.46 25.18
CA ASP A 419 -40.47 21.74 25.30
C ASP A 419 -40.94 21.63 26.76
N SER A 420 -40.45 20.63 27.50
CA SER A 420 -40.75 20.43 28.91
C SER A 420 -40.20 21.56 29.79
N ALA A 421 -38.98 22.02 29.51
CA ALA A 421 -38.39 23.16 30.20
C ALA A 421 -39.20 24.44 29.93
N TYR A 422 -39.59 24.69 28.68
CA TYR A 422 -40.44 25.85 28.32
C TYR A 422 -41.80 25.79 29.02
N HIS A 423 -42.42 24.62 29.10
CA HIS A 423 -43.68 24.46 29.84
C HIS A 423 -43.50 24.77 31.34
N LEU A 424 -42.39 24.33 31.95
CA LEU A 424 -42.07 24.67 33.34
C LEU A 424 -41.86 26.18 33.52
N LYS A 425 -41.19 26.85 32.56
CA LYS A 425 -41.03 28.31 32.54
C LYS A 425 -42.38 29.03 32.52
N GLU A 426 -43.29 28.61 31.64
CA GLU A 426 -44.63 29.18 31.55
C GLU A 426 -45.43 29.04 32.87
N LEU A 427 -45.27 27.91 33.57
CA LEU A 427 -45.90 27.68 34.86
C LEU A 427 -45.34 28.58 35.97
N ILE A 428 -44.02 28.81 35.99
CA ILE A 428 -43.39 29.67 37.01
C ILE A 428 -43.57 31.17 36.72
N GLU A 429 -43.74 31.58 35.45
CA GLU A 429 -43.99 32.99 35.08
C GLU A 429 -45.31 33.53 35.64
N LYS A 430 -46.25 32.64 36.00
CA LYS A 430 -47.46 33.00 36.74
C LYS A 430 -47.16 33.51 38.16
N PHE A 431 -46.01 33.14 38.72
CA PHE A 431 -45.57 33.59 40.05
C PHE A 431 -44.69 34.82 39.94
N ARG A 432 -45.19 35.93 40.48
CA ARG A 432 -44.44 37.18 40.59
C ARG A 432 -43.70 37.21 41.92
N VAL A 433 -42.38 37.12 41.88
CA VAL A 433 -41.49 37.05 43.06
C VAL A 433 -40.84 38.38 43.40
#